data_AF-A0A3D1M131-F1
#
_entry.id   AF-A0A3D1M131-F1
#
_cell.length_a   1.000
_cell.length_b   1.000
_cell.length_c   1.000
_cell.angle_alpha   90.00
_cell.angle_beta   90.00
_cell.angle_gamma   90.00
#
_symmetry.space_group_name_H-M   'P 1'
#
loop_
_entity.id
_entity.type
_entity.pdbx_description
1 polymer ?
#
loop_
_entity_poly.entity_id
_entity_poly.type
_entity_poly.pdbx_seq_one_letter_code
_entity_poly.pdbx_strand_id
1 'polypeptide(L)' 'NYYSHLSSFVSASLCASLPNVRIMEIDIDDVPWKDELTTSVPEIVDGYMTVPSAPGWGTEINEDIARAHPWDENKVM' A
#
# COMPACT_ATOMS: atom_id res chain seq x y z
N ASN A 1 5.70 6.97 2.92
CA ASN A 1 4.85 5.91 3.47
C ASN A 1 5.76 4.76 3.83
N TYR A 2 5.75 4.25 5.06
CA TYR A 2 6.62 3.18 5.56
C TYR A 2 5.79 1.93 5.92
N TYR A 3 4.82 1.56 5.07
CA TYR A 3 3.86 0.49 5.34
C TYR A 3 3.42 -0.21 4.05
N SER A 4 2.40 -1.08 4.15
CA SER A 4 1.84 -1.85 3.03
C SER A 4 1.18 -0.98 1.94
N HIS A 5 0.87 -1.61 0.81
CA HIS A 5 0.15 -0.99 -0.31
C HIS A 5 -1.16 -0.31 0.09
N LEU A 6 -1.87 -0.82 1.10
CA LEU A 6 -3.07 -0.16 1.62
C LEU A 6 -2.78 1.28 2.05
N SER A 7 -1.65 1.50 2.71
CA SER A 7 -1.24 2.82 3.16
C SER A 7 -0.88 3.73 1.97
N SER A 8 -0.23 3.17 0.94
CA SER A 8 0.04 3.88 -0.34
C SER A 8 -1.25 4.32 -1.02
N PHE A 9 -2.27 3.47 -1.07
CA PHE A 9 -3.56 3.80 -1.65
C PHE A 9 -4.32 4.87 -0.87
N VAL A 10 -4.36 4.79 0.47
CA VAL A 10 -4.94 5.85 1.32
C VAL A 10 -4.22 7.18 1.10
N SER A 11 -2.89 7.15 0.99
CA SER A 11 -2.07 8.33 0.71
C SER A 11 -2.40 8.92 -0.67
N ALA A 12 -2.56 8.07 -1.69
CA ALA A 12 -2.93 8.49 -3.04
C ALA A 12 -4.31 9.15 -3.08
N SER A 13 -5.30 8.61 -2.35
CA SER A 13 -6.63 9.23 -2.22
C SER A 13 -6.56 10.63 -1.58
N LEU A 14 -5.71 10.81 -0.56
CA LEU A 14 -5.48 12.13 0.05
C LEU A 14 -4.80 13.09 -0.93
N CYS A 15 -3.75 12.64 -1.63
CA CYS A 15 -3.04 13.44 -2.62
C CYS A 15 -3.94 13.88 -3.77
N ALA A 16 -4.84 13.01 -4.25
CA ALA A 16 -5.79 13.32 -5.29
C ALA A 16 -6.86 14.34 -4.86
N SER A 17 -7.11 14.46 -3.56
CA SER A 17 -8.15 15.34 -3.00
C SER A 17 -7.65 16.75 -2.64
N LEU A 18 -6.32 16.97 -2.60
CA LEU A 18 -5.71 18.21 -2.14
C LEU A 18 -4.92 18.90 -3.26
N PRO A 19 -5.10 20.21 -3.49
CA PRO A 19 -4.41 20.93 -4.57
C PRO A 19 -2.95 21.28 -4.26
N ASN A 20 -2.49 21.02 -3.04
CA ASN A 20 -1.22 21.52 -2.50
C ASN A 20 -0.24 20.42 -2.08
N VAL A 21 -0.45 19.17 -2.53
CA VAL A 21 0.52 18.09 -2.34
C VAL A 21 1.47 18.03 -3.53
N ARG A 22 2.78 17.93 -3.25
CA ARG A 22 3.83 17.97 -4.29
C ARG A 22 4.47 16.62 -4.58
N ILE A 23 4.72 15.81 -3.55
CA ILE A 23 5.38 14.50 -3.65
C ILE A 23 4.72 13.56 -2.62
N MET A 24 4.54 12.30 -3.00
CA MET A 24 4.09 11.22 -2.12
C MET A 24 5.17 10.14 -2.08
N GLU A 25 5.58 9.76 -0.87
CA GLU A 25 6.53 8.68 -0.67
C GLU A 25 5.83 7.32 -0.73
N ILE A 26 6.43 6.37 -1.44
CA ILE A 26 6.09 4.95 -1.43
C ILE A 26 7.32 4.15 -0.98
N ASP A 27 7.10 3.02 -0.31
CA ASP A 27 8.16 2.07 0.00
C ASP A 27 8.13 0.90 -0.99
N ILE A 28 9.28 0.60 -1.57
CA ILE A 28 9.46 -0.52 -2.52
C ILE A 28 10.09 -1.73 -1.85
N ASP A 29 10.89 -1.52 -0.80
CA ASP A 29 11.69 -2.56 -0.17
C ASP A 29 10.92 -3.13 1.02
N ASP A 30 10.45 -4.36 0.90
CA ASP A 30 9.63 -4.97 1.96
C ASP A 30 9.68 -6.50 1.90
N VAL A 31 8.88 -7.13 2.75
CA VAL A 31 8.67 -8.58 2.81
C VAL A 31 8.20 -9.15 1.46
N PRO A 32 8.62 -10.39 1.11
CA PRO A 32 8.29 -10.99 -0.20
C PRO A 32 6.80 -11.15 -0.49
N TRP A 33 5.96 -11.16 0.56
CA TRP A 33 4.51 -11.36 0.49
C TRP A 33 3.70 -10.05 0.50
N LYS A 34 4.35 -8.87 0.47
CA LYS A 34 3.65 -7.57 0.53
C LYS A 34 2.61 -7.42 -0.57
N ASP A 35 2.98 -7.74 -1.81
CA ASP A 35 2.11 -7.60 -2.98
C ASP A 35 0.88 -8.49 -2.87
N GLU A 36 0.96 -9.61 -2.14
CA GLU A 36 -0.14 -10.54 -1.92
C GLU A 36 -1.07 -10.10 -0.78
N LEU A 37 -0.62 -9.21 0.11
CA LEU A 37 -1.39 -8.71 1.25
C LEU A 37 -2.59 -7.85 0.83
N THR A 38 -2.56 -7.30 -0.39
CA THR A 38 -3.64 -6.48 -0.96
C THR A 38 -4.14 -7.07 -2.27
N THR A 39 -5.42 -6.90 -2.58
CA THR A 39 -6.01 -7.41 -3.83
C THR A 39 -5.53 -6.67 -5.09
N SER A 40 -4.98 -5.48 -4.92
CA SER A 40 -4.41 -4.63 -5.96
C SER A 40 -3.03 -4.13 -5.51
N VAL A 41 -2.16 -3.82 -6.47
CA VAL A 41 -0.86 -3.17 -6.22
C VAL A 41 -0.83 -1.78 -6.86
N PRO A 42 -0.10 -0.81 -6.29
CA PRO A 42 0.12 0.49 -6.93
C PRO A 42 0.73 0.35 -8.32
N GLU A 43 0.13 1.00 -9.30
CA GLU A 43 0.70 1.13 -10.63
C GLU A 43 1.54 2.42 -10.70
N ILE A 44 2.81 2.27 -11.08
CA ILE A 44 3.75 3.37 -11.25
C ILE A 44 4.09 3.53 -12.73
N VAL A 45 3.82 4.71 -13.29
CA VAL A 45 4.11 5.06 -14.69
C VAL A 45 4.90 6.35 -14.71
N ASP A 46 6.09 6.33 -15.33
CA ASP A 46 6.98 7.49 -15.48
C ASP A 46 7.29 8.23 -14.17
N GLY A 47 7.37 7.50 -13.05
CA GLY A 47 7.64 8.05 -11.72
C GLY A 47 6.39 8.60 -10.99
N TYR A 48 5.19 8.37 -11.52
CA TYR A 48 3.93 8.75 -10.92
C TYR A 48 3.09 7.52 -10.56
N MET A 49 2.55 7.49 -9.35
CA MET A 49 1.55 6.51 -8.97
C MET A 49 0.18 6.91 -9.54
N THR A 50 -0.54 5.96 -10.13
CA THR A 50 -1.91 6.22 -10.61
C THR A 50 -2.89 6.35 -9.45
N VAL A 51 -3.94 7.15 -9.64
CA VAL A 51 -4.99 7.33 -8.62
C VAL A 51 -5.94 6.12 -8.67
N PRO A 52 -6.22 5.46 -7.53
CA PRO A 52 -7.12 4.31 -7.52
C PRO A 52 -8.53 4.68 -7.97
N SER A 53 -9.10 3.87 -8.86
CA SER A 53 -10.45 4.10 -9.41
C SER A 53 -11.51 3.13 -8.91
N ALA A 54 -11.11 2.04 -8.25
CA ALA A 54 -12.04 1.10 -7.63
C ALA A 54 -12.66 1.69 -6.34
N PRO A 55 -13.83 1.20 -5.89
CA PRO A 55 -14.50 1.71 -4.69
C PRO A 55 -13.63 1.66 -3.43
N GLY A 56 -13.97 2.52 -2.45
CA GLY A 56 -13.26 2.56 -1.17
C GLY A 56 -11.80 3.02 -1.34
N TRP A 57 -10.86 2.20 -0.88
CA TRP A 57 -9.42 2.46 -1.01
C TRP A 57 -8.85 1.97 -2.35
N GLY A 58 -9.66 1.39 -3.23
CA GLY A 58 -9.21 0.80 -4.49
C GLY A 58 -8.48 -0.54 -4.35
N THR A 59 -8.42 -1.06 -3.12
CA THR A 59 -7.95 -2.41 -2.79
C THR A 59 -8.65 -2.90 -1.53
N GLU A 60 -8.63 -4.21 -1.33
CA GLU A 60 -8.95 -4.86 -0.06
C GLU A 60 -7.71 -5.55 0.53
N ILE A 61 -7.77 -5.90 1.81
CA ILE A 61 -6.77 -6.76 2.48
C ILE A 61 -7.08 -8.22 2.18
N ASN A 62 -6.05 -8.97 1.79
CA ASN A 62 -6.11 -10.42 1.72
C ASN A 62 -5.90 -11.00 3.13
N GLU A 63 -7.00 -11.33 3.81
CA GLU A 63 -6.95 -11.82 5.19
C GLU A 63 -6.22 -13.16 5.33
N ASP A 64 -6.19 -14.00 4.30
CA ASP A 64 -5.51 -15.29 4.36
C ASP A 64 -3.99 -15.11 4.39
N ILE A 65 -3.46 -14.16 3.63
CA ILE A 65 -2.04 -13.76 3.67
C ILE A 65 -1.72 -13.11 5.01
N ALA A 66 -2.58 -12.21 5.50
CA ALA A 66 -2.40 -11.59 6.82
C ALA A 66 -2.34 -12.65 7.95
N ARG A 67 -3.21 -13.67 7.90
CA ARG A 67 -3.22 -14.78 8.87
C ARG A 67 -2.02 -15.72 8.73
N ALA A 68 -1.48 -15.88 7.52
CA ALA A 68 -0.28 -16.69 7.29
C ALA A 68 1.00 -16.03 7.82
N HIS A 69 0.99 -14.71 8.00
CA HIS A 69 2.12 -13.92 8.48
C HIS A 69 1.81 -13.15 9.76
N PRO A 70 1.44 -13.84 10.86
CA PRO A 70 1.21 -13.17 12.12
C PRO A 70 2.52 -12.60 12.65
N TRP A 71 2.42 -11.46 13.37
CA TRP A 71 3.55 -10.95 14.12
C TRP A 71 3.97 -11.97 15.19
N ASP A 72 5.27 -12.21 15.28
CA ASP A 72 5.87 -13.13 16.24
C ASP A 72 6.89 -12.37 17.09
N GLU A 73 6.52 -12.11 18.34
CA GLU A 73 7.34 -11.37 19.30
C GLU A 73 8.72 -11.99 19.52
N ASN A 74 8.85 -13.31 19.32
CA ASN A 74 10.10 -14.03 19.53
C ASN A 74 11.13 -13.81 18.41
N LYS A 75 10.73 -13.20 17.29
CA LYS A 75 11.64 -12.90 16.16
C LYS A 75 12.33 -11.55 16.24
N VAL A 76 12.00 -10.76 17.26
CA VAL A 76 12.49 -9.37 17.44
C VAL A 76 13.48 -9.25 18.61
N MET A 77 13.63 -10.32 19.42
CA MET A 77 14.68 -10.45 20.46
C MET A 77 15.85 -11.30 19.95
#